data_AF-A0A7W1ZHG0-F1
#
_entry.id   AF-A0A7W1ZHG0-F1
#
_cell.length_a   1.000
_cell.length_b   1.000
_cell.length_c   1.000
_cell.angle_alpha   90.00
_cell.angle_beta   90.00
_cell.angle_gamma   90.00
#
_symmetry.space_group_name_H-M   'P 1'
#
loop_
_entity.id
_entity.type
_entity.pdbx_description
1 polymer ?
#
loop_
_entity_poly.entity_id
_entity_poly.type
_entity_poly.pdbx_seq_one_letter_code
_entity_poly.pdbx_strand_id
1 'polypeptide(L)' 'MNAQIIEKRGKKEFAVIPYKDFVRMQEELEDYHDLLALRQAKADSRNQKGRSFDDVAKELGLKKKRV' A
#
# COMPACT_ATOMS: atom_id res chain seq x y z
N MET A 1 4.46 -8.67 20.40
CA MET A 1 4.59 -9.82 19.48
C MET A 1 5.28 -10.95 20.22
N ASN A 2 4.52 -11.96 20.64
CA ASN A 2 5.05 -13.15 21.30
C ASN A 2 4.92 -14.32 20.33
N ALA A 3 6.00 -14.57 19.57
CA ALA A 3 6.04 -15.66 18.61
C ALA A 3 6.60 -16.93 19.27
N GLN A 4 5.87 -18.04 19.18
CA GLN A 4 6.41 -19.35 19.53
C GLN A 4 7.05 -19.97 18.29
N ILE A 5 8.32 -20.34 18.38
CA ILE A 5 9.04 -20.96 17.26
C ILE A 5 9.01 -22.47 17.43
N ILE A 6 8.65 -23.18 16.37
CA ILE A 6 8.65 -24.64 16.30
C ILE A 6 9.88 -25.07 15.51
N GLU A 7 10.72 -25.88 16.16
CA GLU A 7 11.98 -26.37 15.60
C GLU A 7 11.88 -27.85 15.24
N LYS A 8 12.49 -28.23 14.11
CA LYS A 8 12.67 -29.63 13.70
C LYS A 8 14.15 -29.89 13.45
N ARG A 9 14.73 -30.87 14.14
CA ARG A 9 16.16 -31.21 14.08
C ARG A 9 17.08 -30.00 14.32
N GLY A 10 16.70 -29.12 15.25
CA GLY A 10 17.46 -27.92 15.61
C GLY A 10 17.37 -26.77 14.59
N LYS A 11 16.48 -26.87 13.58
CA LYS A 11 16.20 -25.78 12.65
C LYS A 11 14.81 -25.20 12.91
N LYS A 12 14.72 -23.87 12.96
CA LYS A 12 13.46 -23.13 13.09
C LYS A 12 12.68 -23.23 11.78
N GLU A 13 11.57 -23.95 11.78
CA GLU A 13 10.76 -24.19 10.57
C GLU A 13 9.45 -23.39 10.58
N PHE A 14 8.79 -23.27 11.74
CA PHE A 14 7.49 -22.59 11.83
C PHE A 14 7.46 -21.61 13.00
N ALA A 15 6.59 -20.61 12.90
CA ALA A 15 6.28 -19.68 13.97
C ALA A 15 4.77 -19.63 14.17
N VAL A 16 4.33 -19.74 15.42
CA VAL A 16 2.95 -19.50 15.82
C VAL A 16 2.90 -18.11 16.44
N ILE A 17 2.08 -17.25 15.87
CA ILE A 17 1.87 -15.88 16.34
C ILE A 17 0.39 -15.64 16.61
N PRO A 18 0.03 -14.77 17.56
CA PRO A 18 -1.36 -14.37 17.74
C PRO A 18 -1.93 -13.80 16.45
N TYR A 19 -3.17 -14.20 16.11
CA TYR A 19 -3.80 -13.80 14.86
C TYR A 19 -3.88 -12.27 14.68
N LYS A 20 -4.17 -11.55 15.77
CA LYS A 20 -4.18 -10.08 15.76
C LYS A 20 -2.84 -9.48 15.35
N ASP A 21 -1.74 -10.05 15.83
CA ASP A 21 -0.39 -9.59 15.49
C ASP A 21 -0.07 -9.89 14.02
N PHE A 22 -0.50 -11.05 13.51
CA PHE A 22 -0.37 -11.40 12.09
C PHE A 22 -1.12 -10.41 11.18
N VAL A 23 -2.40 -10.14 11.47
CA VAL A 23 -3.22 -9.20 10.68
C VAL A 23 -2.58 -7.83 10.66
N ARG A 24 -2.15 -7.34 11.82
CA ARG A 24 -1.46 -6.04 11.92
C ARG A 24 -0.19 -5.99 11.05
N MET A 25 0.60 -7.06 11.01
CA MET A 25 1.78 -7.11 10.14
C MET A 25 1.41 -7.08 8.66
N GLN A 26 0.31 -7.74 8.27
CA GLN A 26 -0.15 -7.68 6.89
C GLN A 26 -0.57 -6.25 6.51
N GLU A 27 -1.36 -5.60 7.37
CA GLU A 27 -1.78 -4.20 7.17
C GLU A 27 -0.57 -3.26 7.06
N GLU A 28 0.41 -3.36 7.96
CA GLU A 28 1.62 -2.54 7.93
C GLU A 28 2.45 -2.77 6.64
N LEU A 29 2.46 -4.00 6.11
CA LEU A 29 3.14 -4.32 4.84
C LEU A 29 2.37 -3.75 3.64
N GLU A 30 1.03 -3.86 3.63
CA GLU A 30 0.19 -3.28 2.59
C GLU A 30 0.33 -1.76 2.53
N ASP A 31 0.28 -1.09 3.70
CA ASP A 31 0.52 0.35 3.81
C ASP A 31 1.90 0.75 3.24
N TYR A 32 2.93 -0.05 3.50
CA TYR A 32 4.26 0.18 2.95
C TYR A 32 4.28 0.05 1.41
N HIS A 33 3.60 -0.96 0.86
CA HIS A 33 3.49 -1.14 -0.58
C HIS A 33 2.73 0.01 -1.25
N ASP A 34 1.66 0.51 -0.64
CA ASP A 34 0.93 1.68 -1.12
C ASP A 34 1.82 2.93 -1.17
N LEU A 35 2.63 3.16 -0.13
CA LEU A 35 3.59 4.26 -0.12
C LEU A 35 4.65 4.13 -1.22
N LEU A 36 5.12 2.92 -1.51
CA LEU A 36 6.03 2.67 -2.63
C LEU A 36 5.36 2.99 -3.97
N ALA A 37 4.12 2.55 -4.18
CA ALA A 37 3.36 2.83 -5.39
C ALA A 37 3.16 4.34 -5.59
N LEU A 38 2.80 5.07 -4.53
CA LEU A 38 2.68 6.53 -4.57
C LEU A 38 3.99 7.23 -4.92
N ARG A 39 5.12 6.76 -4.36
CA ARG A 39 6.45 7.30 -4.69
C ARG A 39 6.82 7.07 -6.14
N GLN A 40 6.52 5.89 -6.67
CA GLN A 40 6.76 5.55 -8.06
C GLN A 40 5.91 6.40 -9.00
N ALA A 41 4.60 6.47 -8.76
CA ALA A 41 3.69 7.31 -9.54
C ALA A 41 4.12 8.79 -9.54
N LYS A 42 4.58 9.31 -8.40
CA LYS A 42 5.11 10.67 -8.28
C LYS A 42 6.44 10.84 -9.02
N ALA A 43 7.31 9.82 -9.02
CA ALA A 43 8.57 9.86 -9.77
C ALA A 43 8.30 9.89 -11.28
N ASP A 44 7.37 9.06 -11.77
CA ASP A 44 6.96 9.02 -13.17
C ASP A 44 6.36 10.36 -13.63
N SER A 45 5.65 11.05 -12.74
CA SER A 45 5.04 12.36 -13.03
C SER A 45 5.99 13.55 -12.91
N ARG A 46 7.18 13.42 -12.30
CA ARG A 46 8.07 14.57 -12.01
C ARG A 46 8.50 15.37 -13.25
N ASN A 47 8.54 14.74 -14.42
CA ASN A 47 8.88 15.39 -15.69
C ASN A 47 7.67 15.57 -16.64
N GLN A 48 6.45 15.29 -16.17
CA GLN A 48 5.24 15.45 -16.96
C GLN A 48 4.60 16.81 -16.68
N LYS A 49 4.16 17.50 -17.72
CA LYS A 49 3.35 18.72 -17.55
C LYS A 49 2.02 18.33 -16.91
N GLY A 50 1.67 18.98 -15.80
CA GLY A 50 0.34 18.87 -15.22
C GLY A 50 -0.75 19.28 -16.23
N ARG A 51 -1.96 18.74 -16.06
CA ARG A 51 -3.14 19.07 -16.88
C ARG A 51 -4.19 19.75 -16.01
N SER A 52 -5.07 20.57 -16.60
CA SER A 52 -6.14 21.24 -15.86
C SER A 52 -7.17 20.24 -15.36
N PHE A 53 -7.72 20.48 -14.16
CA PHE A 53 -8.83 19.69 -13.64
C PHE A 53 -10.04 19.72 -14.58
N ASP A 54 -10.32 20.86 -15.23
CA ASP A 54 -11.48 20.99 -16.13
C ASP A 54 -11.36 20.10 -17.38
N ASP A 55 -10.14 19.93 -17.90
CA ASP A 55 -9.88 19.06 -19.05
C ASP A 55 -10.09 17.59 -18.68
N VAL A 56 -9.54 17.17 -17.53
CA VAL A 56 -9.68 15.80 -17.01
C VAL A 56 -11.13 15.50 -16.62
N ALA A 57 -11.83 16.46 -16.00
CA ALA A 57 -13.24 16.30 -15.64
C ALA A 57 -14.12 16.11 -16.88
N LYS A 58 -13.83 16.83 -17.98
CA LYS A 58 -14.51 16.68 -19.26
C LYS A 58 -14.22 15.31 -19.91
N GLU A 59 -12.98 14.85 -19.89
CA GLU A 59 -12.57 13.51 -20.37
C GLU A 59 -13.29 12.39 -19.58
N LEU A 60 -13.42 12.53 -18.26
CA LEU A 60 -14.02 11.53 -17.37
C LEU A 60 -15.55 11.65 -17.20
N GLY A 61 -16.20 12.61 -17.87
CA GLY A 61 -17.65 12.83 -17.77
C GLY A 61 -18.12 13.35 -16.41
N LEU A 62 -17.22 13.94 -15.61
CA LEU A 62 -17.53 14.47 -14.29
C LEU A 62 -18.12 15.88 -14.40
N LYS A 63 -19.34 16.08 -13.91
CA LYS A 63 -19.98 17.41 -13.88
C LYS A 63 -19.48 18.21 -12.69
N LYS A 64 -18.92 19.40 -12.94
CA LYS A 64 -18.51 20.35 -11.90
C LYS A 64 -19.75 20.76 -11.09
N LYS A 65 -19.79 20.44 -9.79
CA LYS A 65 -20.83 20.95 -8.88
C LYS A 65 -20.57 22.45 -8.73
N ARG A 66 -21.48 23.30 -9.23
CA ARG A 66 -21.48 24.74 -8.92
C ARG A 66 -21.72 24.88 -7.42
N VAL A 67 -20.73 25.41 -6.71
CA VAL A 67 -20.90 26.01 -5.37
C VAL A 67 -21.14 27.48 -5.59
#